data_AF-A0A2B7GPY4-F1
#
_entry.id   AF-A0A2B7GPY4-F1
#
_cell.length_a   1.000
_cell.length_b   1.000
_cell.length_c   1.000
_cell.angle_alpha   90.00
_cell.angle_beta   90.00
_cell.angle_gamma   90.00
#
_symmetry.space_group_name_H-M   'P 1'
#
loop_
_entity.id
_entity.type
_entity.pdbx_description
1 polymer ?
#
loop_
_entity_poly.entity_id
_entity_poly.type
_entity_poly.pdbx_seq_one_letter_code
_entity_poly.pdbx_strand_id
1 'polypeptide(L)'
;MTNTQSEIAVTFNPQEWADSPGHVHDGAEKQLTPAEERDSVTYVVPWADGTDEEGTVFPDKSYEANQLQSHATAPDWVQNWEGPYYIRTKPVDDE
;
A
#
# COMPACT_ATOMS: atom_id res chain seq x y z
N MET A 1 -9.37 -29.99 -3.41
CA MET A 1 -8.24 -29.31 -2.75
C MET A 1 -8.69 -27.88 -2.58
N THR A 2 -9.09 -27.48 -1.37
CA THR A 2 -9.38 -26.08 -1.08
C THR A 2 -8.03 -25.45 -0.76
N ASN A 3 -7.49 -24.66 -1.68
CA ASN A 3 -6.37 -23.78 -1.37
C ASN A 3 -6.88 -22.81 -0.30
N THR A 4 -6.59 -23.10 0.96
CA THR A 4 -6.96 -22.22 2.07
C THR A 4 -5.96 -21.09 2.04
N GLN A 5 -6.28 -20.07 1.25
CA GLN A 5 -5.47 -18.88 1.13
C GLN A 5 -5.34 -18.27 2.53
N SER A 6 -4.15 -18.37 3.10
CA SER A 6 -3.92 -18.12 4.54
C SER A 6 -3.34 -16.73 4.80
N GLU A 7 -2.83 -16.09 3.74
CA GLU A 7 -2.02 -14.89 3.83
C GLU A 7 -2.28 -13.95 2.65
N ILE A 8 -2.12 -12.65 2.89
CA ILE A 8 -2.19 -11.58 1.89
C ILE A 8 -0.82 -10.89 1.82
N ALA A 9 -0.27 -10.81 0.62
CA ALA A 9 0.86 -9.97 0.31
C ALA A 9 0.39 -8.52 0.15
N VAL A 10 0.90 -7.65 1.02
CA VAL A 10 0.60 -6.22 1.06
C VAL A 10 1.81 -5.48 0.53
N THR A 11 1.64 -4.74 -0.56
CA THR A 11 2.68 -3.90 -1.14
C THR A 11 2.40 -2.44 -0.83
N PHE A 12 3.24 -1.85 0.00
CA PHE A 12 3.23 -0.43 0.31
C PHE A 12 4.05 0.34 -0.74
N ASN A 13 3.45 1.38 -1.32
CA ASN A 13 4.09 2.21 -2.34
C ASN A 13 4.16 3.65 -1.82
N PRO A 14 5.29 4.08 -1.25
CA PRO A 14 5.47 5.45 -0.80
C PRO A 14 5.43 6.41 -1.98
N GLN A 15 4.85 7.58 -1.76
CA GLN A 15 4.74 8.64 -2.76
C GLN A 15 5.24 9.97 -2.17
N GLU A 16 5.61 10.88 -3.05
CA GLU A 16 5.90 12.26 -2.70
C GLU A 16 5.20 13.23 -3.65
N TRP A 17 5.05 14.46 -3.19
CA TRP A 17 4.56 15.54 -4.03
C TRP A 17 5.73 16.13 -4.80
N ALA A 18 5.86 15.75 -6.07
CA ALA A 18 6.85 16.34 -6.95
C ALA A 18 6.31 17.62 -7.61
N ASP A 19 7.15 18.66 -7.63
CA ASP A 19 6.95 19.79 -8.51
C ASP A 19 7.21 19.33 -9.94
N SER A 20 6.21 19.44 -10.81
CA SER A 20 6.38 19.10 -12.22
C SER A 20 7.48 19.98 -12.84
N PRO A 21 8.59 19.42 -13.37
CA PRO A 21 9.64 20.22 -13.97
C PRO A 21 9.11 20.85 -15.26
N GLY A 22 8.78 22.15 -15.20
CA GLY A 22 8.44 22.93 -16.39
C GLY A 22 7.32 23.96 -16.28
N HIS A 23 6.68 24.19 -15.12
CA HIS A 23 5.60 25.19 -15.02
C HIS A 23 5.92 26.32 -14.03
N VAL A 24 6.35 27.46 -14.58
CA VAL A 24 6.56 28.76 -13.91
C VAL A 24 5.25 29.53 -13.69
N HIS A 25 4.09 28.86 -13.62
CA HIS A 25 2.82 29.52 -13.39
C HIS A 25 2.19 29.11 -12.05
N ASP A 26 1.96 30.14 -11.23
CA ASP A 26 1.09 30.21 -10.06
C ASP A 26 -0.14 29.27 -10.23
N GLY A 27 -0.10 28.08 -9.61
CA GLY A 27 -1.22 27.12 -9.62
C GLY A 27 -0.97 25.74 -10.24
N ALA A 28 0.28 25.34 -10.51
CA ALA A 28 0.57 23.97 -10.98
C ALA A 28 0.13 22.91 -9.94
N GLU A 29 -0.73 21.98 -10.37
CA GLU A 29 -1.18 20.84 -9.57
C GLU A 29 0.03 19.97 -9.23
N LYS A 30 0.35 19.86 -7.93
CA LYS A 30 1.39 18.93 -7.45
C LYS A 30 1.02 17.52 -7.89
N GLN A 31 1.97 16.78 -8.47
CA GLN A 31 1.72 15.39 -8.89
C GLN A 31 2.26 14.43 -7.83
N LEU A 32 1.52 13.36 -7.54
CA LEU A 32 2.02 12.25 -6.74
C LEU A 32 2.91 11.36 -7.60
N THR A 33 4.19 11.31 -7.27
CA THR A 33 5.17 10.41 -7.86
C THR A 33 5.65 9.39 -6.81
N PRO A 34 6.22 8.25 -7.20
CA PRO A 34 6.93 7.38 -6.25
C PRO A 34 7.97 8.19 -5.47
N ALA A 35 8.10 7.93 -4.18
CA ALA A 35 9.08 8.61 -3.34
C ALA A 35 10.52 8.19 -3.72
N GLU A 36 11.42 9.14 -3.94
CA GLU A 36 12.82 8.87 -4.25
C GLU A 36 13.60 8.36 -3.03
N GLU A 37 13.14 8.69 -1.81
CA GLU A 37 13.79 8.26 -0.57
C GLU A 37 13.60 6.76 -0.28
N ARG A 38 12.50 6.17 -0.77
CA ARG A 38 12.11 4.80 -0.42
C ARG A 38 11.46 4.07 -1.58
N ASP A 39 11.94 2.86 -1.84
CA ASP A 39 11.28 1.91 -2.72
C ASP A 39 10.01 1.32 -2.09
N SER A 40 9.13 0.80 -2.95
CA SER A 40 8.00 -0.02 -2.50
C SER A 40 8.48 -1.26 -1.75
N VAL A 41 7.72 -1.65 -0.71
CA VAL A 41 8.01 -2.84 0.08
C VAL A 41 6.79 -3.75 0.15
N THR A 42 7.03 -5.05 0.13
CA THR A 42 6.00 -6.07 0.32
C THR A 42 6.19 -6.76 1.66
N TYR A 43 5.12 -6.87 2.44
CA TYR A 43 5.05 -7.65 3.68
C TYR A 43 3.79 -8.50 3.66
N VAL A 44 3.74 -9.49 4.55
CA VAL A 44 2.63 -10.44 4.61
C VAL A 44 1.78 -10.15 5.84
N VAL A 45 0.47 -10.21 5.65
CA VAL A 45 -0.52 -10.14 6.74
C VAL A 45 -1.38 -11.41 6.72
N PRO A 46 -1.91 -11.84 7.87
CA PRO A 46 -2.92 -12.90 7.92
C PRO A 46 -4.11 -12.60 7.00
N TRP A 47 -4.71 -13.64 6.41
CA TRP A 47 -5.90 -13.49 5.56
C TRP A 47 -6.98 -12.62 6.20
N ALA A 48 -7.30 -12.90 7.46
CA ALA A 48 -8.33 -12.19 8.21
C ALA A 48 -8.09 -10.69 8.36
N ASP A 49 -6.83 -10.24 8.32
CA ASP A 49 -6.49 -8.82 8.46
C ASP A 49 -6.52 -8.08 7.12
N GLY A 50 -6.40 -8.81 5.99
CA GLY A 50 -6.41 -8.27 4.63
C GLY A 50 -7.73 -8.45 3.88
N THR A 51 -8.78 -8.95 4.55
CA THR A 51 -10.10 -9.19 3.96
C THR A 51 -11.23 -8.54 4.77
N ASP A 52 -12.34 -8.26 4.10
CA ASP A 52 -13.57 -7.83 4.75
C ASP A 52 -14.35 -8.98 5.42
N GLU A 53 -15.52 -8.65 5.99
CA GLU A 53 -16.41 -9.61 6.67
C GLU A 53 -16.95 -10.71 5.74
N GLU A 54 -16.93 -10.49 4.42
CA GLU A 54 -17.34 -11.45 3.40
C GLU A 54 -16.17 -12.36 2.96
N GLY A 55 -14.96 -12.10 3.46
CA GLY A 55 -13.73 -12.80 3.08
C GLY A 55 -13.17 -12.32 1.74
N THR A 56 -13.54 -11.11 1.29
CA THR A 56 -13.01 -10.51 0.07
C THR A 56 -11.77 -9.69 0.39
N VAL A 57 -10.70 -9.88 -0.38
CA VAL A 57 -9.45 -9.10 -0.24
C VAL A 57 -9.74 -7.62 -0.47
N PHE A 58 -9.20 -6.76 0.40
CA PHE A 58 -9.37 -5.33 0.24
C PHE A 58 -8.88 -4.86 -1.13
N PRO A 59 -9.62 -4.01 -1.84
CA PRO A 59 -9.21 -3.59 -3.18
C PRO A 59 -7.95 -2.72 -3.16
N ASP A 60 -7.17 -2.81 -4.24
CA ASP A 60 -6.00 -1.95 -4.48
C ASP A 60 -6.38 -0.47 -4.29
N LYS A 61 -5.55 0.26 -3.54
CA LYS A 61 -5.69 1.71 -3.28
C LYS A 61 -6.99 2.09 -2.55
N SER A 62 -7.64 1.14 -1.87
CA SER A 62 -8.83 1.42 -1.08
C SER A 62 -8.48 2.00 0.29
N TYR A 63 -9.49 2.58 0.94
CA TYR A 63 -9.36 3.10 2.30
C TYR A 63 -9.02 1.97 3.30
N GLU A 64 -9.65 0.81 3.13
CA GLU A 64 -9.44 -0.39 3.93
C GLU A 64 -8.02 -0.94 3.74
N ALA A 65 -7.55 -1.04 2.49
CA ALA A 65 -6.19 -1.46 2.19
C ALA A 65 -5.15 -0.53 2.84
N ASN A 66 -5.41 0.78 2.88
CA ASN A 66 -4.49 1.74 3.50
C ASN A 66 -4.33 1.53 5.03
N GLN A 67 -5.31 0.94 5.71
CA GLN A 67 -5.19 0.62 7.14
C GLN A 67 -4.08 -0.42 7.41
N LEU A 68 -3.73 -1.22 6.40
CA LEU A 68 -2.65 -2.21 6.48
C LEU A 68 -1.27 -1.56 6.66
N GLN A 69 -1.11 -0.25 6.39
CA GLN A 69 0.12 0.49 6.69
C GLN A 69 0.48 0.37 8.19
N SER A 70 -0.53 0.49 9.05
CA SER A 70 -0.38 0.47 10.51
C SER A 70 -0.40 -0.95 11.09
N HIS A 71 -0.34 -1.98 10.24
CA HIS A 71 -0.35 -3.36 10.67
C HIS A 71 0.95 -3.71 11.40
N ALA A 72 0.89 -4.55 12.43
CA ALA A 72 2.05 -4.90 13.25
C ALA A 72 3.16 -5.64 12.48
N THR A 73 2.82 -6.26 11.34
CA THR A 73 3.79 -6.91 10.44
C THR A 73 4.41 -5.96 9.42
N ALA A 74 3.88 -4.74 9.29
CA ALA A 74 4.47 -3.74 8.43
C ALA A 74 5.82 -3.28 9.04
N PRO A 75 6.86 -3.02 8.22
CA PRO A 75 8.11 -2.46 8.72
C PRO A 75 7.91 -1.16 9.49
N ASP A 76 8.73 -0.88 10.51
CA ASP A 76 8.59 0.32 11.35
C ASP A 76 8.53 1.61 10.51
N TRP A 77 9.33 1.72 9.46
CA TRP A 77 9.33 2.91 8.60
C TRP A 77 8.04 3.07 7.79
N VAL A 78 7.35 1.96 7.46
CA VAL A 78 6.04 2.00 6.78
C VAL A 78 4.99 2.52 7.75
N GLN A 79 4.98 2.01 8.99
CA GLN A 79 4.07 2.45 10.04
C GLN A 79 4.27 3.94 10.39
N ASN A 80 5.50 4.44 10.25
CA ASN A 80 5.86 5.84 10.53
C ASN A 80 5.94 6.72 9.26
N TRP A 81 5.47 6.25 8.11
CA TRP A 81 5.52 7.04 6.87
C TRP A 81 4.48 8.18 6.91
N GLU A 82 4.97 9.42 6.85
CA GLU A 82 4.16 10.65 6.93
C GLU A 82 3.72 11.18 5.55
N GLY A 83 4.29 10.64 4.47
CA GLY A 83 3.99 11.05 3.10
C GLY A 83 2.73 10.41 2.53
N PRO A 84 2.28 10.82 1.33
CA PRO A 84 1.26 10.10 0.59
C PRO A 84 1.76 8.69 0.25
N TYR A 85 0.83 7.76 0.08
CA TYR A 85 1.12 6.38 -0.30
C TYR A 85 -0.13 5.71 -0.88
N TYR A 86 0.06 4.53 -1.46
CA TYR A 86 -1.04 3.61 -1.72
C TYR A 86 -0.61 2.16 -1.46
N ILE A 87 -1.58 1.35 -1.03
CA ILE A 87 -1.39 -0.07 -0.80
C ILE A 87 -1.99 -0.89 -1.95
N ARG A 88 -1.31 -1.99 -2.29
CA ARG A 88 -1.83 -3.04 -3.15
C ARG A 88 -1.86 -4.35 -2.39
N THR A 89 -2.87 -5.14 -2.62
CA THR A 89 -3.11 -6.40 -1.91
C THR A 89 -3.19 -7.51 -2.94
N LYS A 90 -2.47 -8.59 -2.68
CA LYS A 90 -2.58 -9.80 -3.49
C LYS A 90 -2.62 -10.97 -2.55
N PRO A 91 -3.54 -11.91 -2.78
CA PRO A 91 -3.54 -13.08 -1.94
C PRO A 91 -2.32 -13.94 -2.27
N VAL A 92 -1.72 -14.57 -1.25
CA VAL A 92 -0.58 -15.46 -1.43
C VAL A 92 -1.13 -16.81 -1.85
N ASP A 93 -0.82 -17.24 -3.08
CA ASP A 93 -1.09 -18.61 -3.49
C ASP A 93 -0.12 -19.55 -2.75
N ASP A 94 -0.68 -20.48 -1.96
CA ASP A 94 0.06 -21.61 -1.41
C ASP A 94 0.25 -22.61 -2.57
N GLU A 95 1.48 -22.75 -3.08
CA GLU A 95 1.83 -23.71 -4.15
C GLU A 95 2.04 -25.14 -3.59
#